data_AF-A0A429C6V8-F1
#
_entry.id   AF-A0A429C6V8-F1
#
_cell.length_a   1.000
_cell.length_b   1.000
_cell.length_c   1.000
_cell.angle_alpha   90.00
_cell.angle_beta   90.00
_cell.angle_gamma   90.00
#
_symmetry.space_group_name_H-M   'P 1'
#
loop_
_entity.id
_entity.type
_entity.pdbx_description
1 polymer ?
#
loop_
_entity_poly.entity_id
_entity_poly.type
_entity_poly.pdbx_seq_one_letter_code
_entity_poly.pdbx_strand_id
1 'polypeptide(L)'
;MRTLRFVSAALGAAAIATALVATPASAATDGAATLKAAGIDAAKLAPGWKVDGGQIVWNGGETTLSLSSSAASNCQANYVCLYEHRDFGGRRLQFRDPGLKNLVDYGFNDQMSSWHNRRGVDARWYYNIGSGTSRCMQANSQSSYVGNADNDQATSLRIYTSAGAC
;
A
#
# COMPACT_ATOMS: atom_id res chain seq x y z
N MET A 1 30.89 -3.26 -76.33
CA MET A 1 31.55 -2.10 -75.68
C MET A 1 30.50 -1.27 -74.96
N ARG A 2 30.89 -0.63 -73.84
CA ARG A 2 30.14 0.31 -72.96
C ARG A 2 29.36 -0.25 -71.75
N THR A 3 30.16 -0.68 -70.77
CA THR A 3 30.28 -0.18 -69.38
C THR A 3 29.21 0.70 -68.68
N LEU A 4 29.03 0.38 -67.37
CA LEU A 4 28.72 1.22 -66.16
C LEU A 4 27.21 1.46 -65.86
N ARG A 5 26.69 1.50 -64.61
CA ARG A 5 27.24 1.68 -63.25
C ARG A 5 26.16 1.34 -62.18
N PHE A 6 26.61 0.94 -60.99
CA PHE A 6 25.93 0.68 -59.71
C PHE A 6 24.97 1.79 -59.21
N VAL A 7 23.88 1.44 -58.50
CA VAL A 7 23.42 2.06 -57.22
C VAL A 7 22.57 1.07 -56.39
N SER A 8 22.87 1.04 -55.10
CA SER A 8 22.35 0.28 -53.95
C SER A 8 20.85 0.45 -53.63
N ALA A 9 20.27 -0.52 -52.89
CA ALA A 9 19.84 -0.35 -51.48
C ALA A 9 18.57 -1.15 -51.10
N ALA A 10 18.70 -1.86 -49.98
CA ALA A 10 17.71 -2.13 -48.93
C ALA A 10 16.44 -2.94 -49.25
N LEU A 11 16.46 -4.21 -48.84
CA LEU A 11 15.33 -4.83 -48.14
C LEU A 11 15.87 -5.43 -46.85
N GLY A 12 15.92 -4.61 -45.80
CA GLY A 12 16.18 -5.07 -44.45
C GLY A 12 15.03 -5.96 -44.00
N ALA A 13 15.33 -7.20 -43.66
CA ALA A 13 14.41 -8.08 -42.98
C ALA A 13 14.10 -7.46 -41.61
N ALA A 14 12.88 -6.94 -41.45
CA ALA A 14 12.37 -6.50 -40.16
C ALA A 14 12.17 -7.72 -39.28
N ALA A 15 13.17 -8.04 -38.46
CA ALA A 15 13.00 -8.93 -37.32
C ALA A 15 12.04 -8.23 -36.35
N ILE A 16 10.81 -8.73 -36.28
CA ILE A 16 9.83 -8.32 -35.29
C ILE A 16 10.34 -8.85 -33.95
N ALA A 17 11.15 -8.04 -33.27
CA ALA A 17 11.48 -8.27 -31.88
C ALA A 17 10.19 -8.09 -31.08
N THR A 18 9.52 -9.20 -30.76
CA THR A 18 8.47 -9.22 -29.75
C THR A 18 9.10 -8.72 -28.45
N ALA A 19 8.84 -7.45 -28.13
CA ALA A 19 9.11 -6.91 -26.81
C ALA A 19 8.29 -7.74 -25.83
N LEU A 20 8.97 -8.64 -25.10
CA LEU A 20 8.45 -9.14 -23.84
C LEU A 20 8.26 -7.90 -22.97
N VAL A 21 7.01 -7.45 -22.87
CA VAL A 21 6.62 -6.46 -21.88
C VAL A 21 6.92 -7.13 -20.56
N ALA A 22 8.05 -6.78 -19.95
CA ALA A 22 8.34 -7.15 -18.59
C ALA A 22 7.22 -6.51 -17.77
N THR A 23 6.22 -7.32 -17.41
CA THR A 23 5.27 -6.96 -16.37
C THR A 23 6.10 -6.50 -15.19
N PRO A 24 5.85 -5.32 -14.60
CA PRO A 24 6.53 -4.98 -13.36
C PRO A 24 6.24 -6.13 -12.41
N ALA A 25 7.31 -6.82 -11.98
CA ALA A 25 7.24 -7.78 -10.89
C ALA A 25 6.69 -7.00 -9.71
N SER A 26 5.37 -7.08 -9.54
CA SER A 26 4.67 -6.41 -8.45
C SER A 26 5.29 -6.97 -7.19
N ALA A 27 5.78 -6.07 -6.33
CA ALA A 27 6.54 -6.35 -5.12
C ALA A 27 5.99 -7.57 -4.36
N ALA A 28 6.56 -8.75 -4.64
CA ALA A 28 6.30 -9.99 -3.92
C ALA A 28 7.35 -10.21 -2.83
N THR A 29 8.02 -9.15 -2.37
CA THR A 29 9.16 -9.26 -1.46
C THR A 29 8.78 -9.21 0.02
N ASP A 30 7.55 -8.80 0.36
CA ASP A 30 7.22 -8.54 1.77
C ASP A 30 6.51 -9.72 2.45
N GLY A 31 5.66 -10.46 1.74
CA GLY A 31 4.85 -11.50 2.39
C GLY A 31 5.63 -12.75 2.82
N ALA A 32 6.68 -13.15 2.10
CA ALA A 32 7.53 -14.28 2.52
C ALA A 32 8.36 -13.93 3.77
N ALA A 33 8.82 -12.68 3.89
CA ALA A 33 9.50 -12.17 5.08
C ALA A 33 8.54 -12.08 6.28
N THR A 34 7.28 -11.67 6.05
CA THR A 34 6.24 -11.69 7.09
C THR A 34 5.99 -13.09 7.63
N LEU A 35 5.77 -14.07 6.75
CA LEU A 35 5.49 -15.44 7.15
C LEU A 35 6.63 -15.99 8.02
N LYS A 36 7.88 -15.70 7.65
CA LYS A 36 9.06 -16.08 8.42
C LYS A 36 9.13 -15.36 9.78
N ALA A 37 8.84 -14.05 9.82
CA ALA A 37 8.80 -13.27 11.05
C ALA A 37 7.67 -13.70 12.00
N ALA A 38 6.55 -14.19 11.45
CA ALA A 38 5.44 -14.76 12.20
C ALA A 38 5.72 -16.20 12.69
N GLY A 39 6.93 -16.74 12.46
CA GLY A 39 7.31 -18.09 12.87
C GLY A 39 6.68 -19.20 12.04
N ILE A 40 6.14 -18.89 10.85
CA ILE A 40 5.61 -19.89 9.93
C ILE A 40 6.77 -20.59 9.25
N ASP A 41 6.93 -21.88 9.56
CA ASP A 41 7.85 -22.77 8.87
C ASP A 41 7.10 -23.49 7.75
N ALA A 42 7.40 -23.14 6.50
CA ALA A 42 6.79 -23.73 5.32
C ALA A 42 6.98 -25.26 5.27
N ALA A 43 8.05 -25.80 5.86
CA ALA A 43 8.32 -27.23 5.90
C ALA A 43 7.45 -27.99 6.91
N LYS A 44 6.80 -27.29 7.84
CA LYS A 44 5.91 -27.87 8.87
C LYS A 44 4.43 -27.75 8.54
N LEU A 45 4.10 -27.16 7.39
CA LEU A 45 2.71 -27.06 6.96
C LEU A 45 2.12 -28.45 6.70
N ALA A 46 0.86 -28.63 7.10
CA ALA A 46 0.14 -29.87 6.83
C ALA A 46 0.02 -30.12 5.31
N PRO A 47 -0.08 -31.38 4.86
CA PRO A 47 -0.23 -31.71 3.45
C PRO A 47 -1.36 -30.91 2.78
N GLY A 48 -1.08 -30.36 1.60
CA GLY A 48 -2.04 -29.54 0.84
C GLY A 48 -1.88 -28.03 1.06
N TRP A 49 -1.20 -27.60 2.13
CA TRP A 49 -0.85 -26.19 2.34
C TRP A 49 0.55 -25.88 1.80
N LYS A 50 0.70 -24.74 1.13
CA LYS A 50 1.98 -24.26 0.57
C LYS A 50 2.11 -22.76 0.76
N VAL A 51 3.34 -22.25 0.80
CA VAL A 51 3.57 -20.80 0.72
C VAL A 51 3.69 -20.41 -0.75
N ASP A 52 2.89 -19.45 -1.19
CA ASP A 52 2.94 -18.88 -2.54
C ASP A 52 2.79 -17.35 -2.47
N GLY A 53 3.73 -16.62 -3.07
CA GLY A 53 3.69 -15.15 -3.13
C GLY A 53 3.54 -14.42 -1.79
N GLY A 54 3.92 -15.04 -0.66
CA GLY A 54 3.74 -14.48 0.68
C GLY A 54 2.38 -14.76 1.33
N GLN A 55 1.62 -15.71 0.80
CA GLN A 55 0.38 -16.25 1.38
C GLN A 55 0.55 -17.75 1.62
N ILE A 56 -0.24 -18.30 2.55
CA ILE A 56 -0.39 -19.75 2.70
C ILE A 56 -1.61 -20.17 1.87
N VAL A 57 -1.39 -20.97 0.84
CA VAL A 57 -2.42 -21.42 -0.11
C VAL A 57 -2.74 -22.89 0.09
N TRP A 58 -4.01 -23.25 -0.04
CA TRP A 58 -4.49 -24.62 -0.09
C TRP A 58 -5.03 -24.94 -1.49
N ASN A 59 -4.77 -26.16 -1.97
CA ASN A 59 -5.31 -26.71 -3.22
C ASN A 59 -5.21 -25.77 -4.44
N GLY A 60 -4.03 -25.19 -4.68
CA GLY A 60 -3.81 -24.32 -5.85
C GLY A 60 -4.47 -22.95 -5.77
N GLY A 61 -4.85 -22.50 -4.57
CA GLY A 61 -5.43 -21.17 -4.34
C GLY A 61 -6.94 -21.17 -4.08
N GLU A 62 -7.57 -22.33 -3.93
CA GLU A 62 -8.98 -22.44 -3.52
C GLU A 62 -9.24 -21.79 -2.15
N THR A 63 -8.26 -21.86 -1.26
CA THR A 63 -8.27 -21.11 0.00
C THR A 63 -6.92 -20.47 0.21
N THR A 64 -6.90 -19.18 0.52
CA THR A 64 -5.66 -18.42 0.78
C THR A 64 -5.72 -17.75 2.15
N LEU A 65 -4.62 -17.85 2.89
CA LEU A 65 -4.40 -17.20 4.16
C LEU A 65 -3.20 -16.27 4.00
N SER A 66 -3.45 -14.97 3.92
CA SER A 66 -2.39 -13.97 3.92
C SER A 66 -2.11 -13.51 5.35
N LEU A 67 -0.90 -13.79 5.84
CA LEU A 67 -0.36 -13.05 6.98
C LEU A 67 0.23 -11.76 6.41
N SER A 68 -0.62 -10.78 6.14
CA SER A 68 -0.12 -9.47 5.74
C SER A 68 0.48 -8.78 6.97
N SER A 69 1.79 -8.59 7.02
CA SER A 69 2.39 -7.57 7.89
C SER A 69 2.35 -6.19 7.24
N SER A 70 1.89 -6.13 5.99
CA SER A 70 1.33 -4.89 5.47
C SER A 70 0.03 -4.67 6.19
N ALA A 71 0.07 -3.98 7.32
CA ALA A 71 -1.17 -3.57 7.95
C ALA A 71 -1.89 -2.45 7.15
N ALA A 72 -1.36 -2.05 5.99
CA ALA A 72 -2.15 -1.37 4.96
C ALA A 72 -3.16 -2.33 4.29
N SER A 73 -2.90 -3.64 4.23
CA SER A 73 -3.79 -4.60 3.56
C SER A 73 -5.11 -4.84 4.30
N ASN A 74 -5.17 -4.64 5.62
CA ASN A 74 -6.42 -4.67 6.39
C ASN A 74 -7.14 -3.32 6.41
N CYS A 75 -6.62 -2.25 5.82
CA CYS A 75 -7.43 -1.04 5.66
C CYS A 75 -8.53 -1.32 4.63
N GLN A 76 -9.79 -1.27 5.06
CA GLN A 76 -10.91 -1.58 4.18
C GLN A 76 -11.05 -0.51 3.08
N ALA A 77 -11.47 -0.92 1.88
CA ALA A 77 -11.73 0.02 0.80
C ALA A 77 -12.75 1.09 1.23
N ASN A 78 -12.55 2.34 0.80
CA ASN A 78 -13.37 3.50 1.19
C ASN A 78 -13.29 3.90 2.68
N TYR A 79 -12.23 3.51 3.39
CA TYR A 79 -11.92 3.99 4.74
C TYR A 79 -10.62 4.79 4.79
N VAL A 80 -10.51 5.64 5.81
CA VAL A 80 -9.24 6.17 6.32
C VAL A 80 -8.87 5.37 7.55
N CYS A 81 -7.67 4.79 7.57
CA CYS A 81 -7.15 4.00 8.67
C CYS A 81 -5.96 4.70 9.33
N LEU A 82 -5.97 4.76 10.66
CA LEU A 82 -4.88 5.27 11.49
C LEU A 82 -4.29 4.12 12.31
N TYR A 83 -2.97 4.09 12.47
CA TYR A 83 -2.25 3.00 13.10
C TYR A 83 -1.29 3.51 14.17
N GLU A 84 -1.24 2.78 15.29
CA GLU A 84 -0.46 3.15 16.48
C GLU A 84 1.05 3.04 16.23
N HIS A 85 1.48 2.14 15.34
CA HIS A 85 2.89 1.93 15.05
C HIS A 85 3.22 2.21 13.59
N ARG A 86 4.51 2.25 13.30
CA ARG A 86 5.04 2.35 11.94
C ARG A 86 4.65 1.13 11.11
N ASP A 87 4.75 1.29 9.80
CA ASP A 87 4.47 0.24 8.82
C ASP A 87 3.08 -0.39 9.03
N PHE A 88 2.15 0.48 9.44
CA PHE A 88 0.75 0.18 9.71
C PHE A 88 0.51 -0.74 10.91
N GLY A 89 1.52 -1.00 11.75
CA GLY A 89 1.38 -1.90 12.89
C GLY A 89 0.52 -1.39 14.04
N GLY A 90 0.31 -2.26 15.04
CA GLY A 90 -0.35 -1.91 16.29
C GLY A 90 -1.87 -1.79 16.18
N ARG A 91 -2.47 -1.09 17.15
CA ARG A 91 -3.91 -0.84 17.17
C ARG A 91 -4.31 0.04 15.98
N ARG A 92 -5.47 -0.26 15.39
CA ARG A 92 -6.01 0.46 14.22
C ARG A 92 -7.38 1.06 14.51
N LEU A 93 -7.56 2.32 14.11
CA LEU A 93 -8.88 2.93 13.92
C LEU A 93 -9.21 3.03 12.43
N GLN A 94 -10.49 2.90 12.07
CA GLN A 94 -10.95 3.05 10.69
C GLN A 94 -12.21 3.91 10.63
N PHE A 95 -12.22 4.90 9.75
CA PHE A 95 -13.31 5.87 9.60
C PHE A 95 -13.75 5.97 8.14
N ARG A 96 -15.06 5.95 7.91
CA ARG A 96 -15.65 6.09 6.58
C ARG A 96 -16.31 7.46 6.38
N ASP A 97 -17.06 7.90 7.38
CA ASP A 97 -17.94 9.05 7.20
C ASP A 97 -17.17 10.38 7.31
N PRO A 98 -17.46 11.35 6.42
CA PRO A 98 -16.88 12.70 6.47
C PRO A 98 -17.05 13.40 7.83
N GLY A 99 -16.34 14.51 8.00
CA GLY A 99 -16.40 15.35 9.19
C GLY A 99 -15.26 15.10 10.18
N LEU A 100 -15.27 15.87 11.26
CA LEU A 100 -14.26 15.84 12.31
C LEU A 100 -14.47 14.64 13.23
N LYS A 101 -13.38 14.01 13.64
CA LYS A 101 -13.30 12.93 14.63
C LYS A 101 -12.29 13.36 15.68
N ASN A 102 -12.70 13.39 16.95
CA ASN A 102 -11.79 13.60 18.08
C ASN A 102 -11.17 12.26 18.47
N LEU A 103 -9.84 12.11 18.39
CA LEU A 103 -9.19 10.82 18.64
C LEU A 103 -9.14 10.46 20.13
N VAL A 104 -9.31 11.43 21.02
CA VAL A 104 -9.46 11.22 22.46
C VAL A 104 -10.64 10.30 22.78
N ASP A 105 -11.76 10.45 22.07
CA ASP A 105 -12.99 9.66 22.28
C ASP A 105 -12.77 8.15 22.03
N TYR A 106 -11.72 7.81 21.29
CA TYR A 106 -11.33 6.43 20.97
C TYR A 106 -10.10 5.98 21.77
N GLY A 107 -9.60 6.79 22.71
CA GLY A 107 -8.37 6.51 23.44
C GLY A 107 -7.16 6.37 22.51
N PHE A 108 -7.09 7.20 21.46
CA PHE A 108 -6.06 7.16 20.41
C PHE A 108 -5.41 8.55 20.21
N ASN A 109 -5.53 9.41 21.21
CA ASN A 109 -4.86 10.70 21.24
C ASN A 109 -3.35 10.49 21.25
N ASP A 110 -2.64 11.17 20.35
CA ASP A 110 -1.17 11.20 20.34
C ASP A 110 -0.56 9.80 20.26
N GLN A 111 -1.13 8.95 19.41
CA GLN A 111 -0.67 7.56 19.20
C GLN A 111 -0.39 7.23 17.73
N MET A 112 -0.82 8.08 16.79
CA MET A 112 -0.68 7.74 15.38
C MET A 112 0.77 7.82 14.93
N SER A 113 1.26 6.71 14.38
CA SER A 113 2.59 6.61 13.77
C SER A 113 2.54 6.40 12.24
N SER A 114 1.43 5.85 11.72
CA SER A 114 1.24 5.63 10.28
C SER A 114 -0.24 5.63 9.90
N TRP A 115 -0.54 5.79 8.60
CA TRP A 115 -1.92 5.90 8.12
C TRP A 115 -2.11 5.48 6.67
N HIS A 116 -3.33 5.12 6.30
CA HIS A 116 -3.72 4.84 4.92
C HIS A 116 -5.10 5.44 4.62
N ASN A 117 -5.17 6.32 3.61
CA ASN A 117 -6.42 6.84 3.07
C ASN A 117 -6.81 6.06 1.81
N ARG A 118 -7.77 5.15 1.92
CA ARG A 118 -8.35 4.40 0.79
C ARG A 118 -9.63 5.01 0.25
N ARG A 119 -9.89 6.28 0.58
CA ARG A 119 -11.02 7.04 0.05
C ARG A 119 -10.58 7.83 -1.18
N GLY A 120 -11.52 8.04 -2.10
CA GLY A 120 -11.37 8.96 -3.23
C GLY A 120 -11.48 10.45 -2.86
N VAL A 121 -11.29 10.81 -1.59
CA VAL A 121 -11.32 12.19 -1.09
C VAL A 121 -10.23 12.38 -0.05
N ASP A 122 -9.86 13.62 0.20
CA ASP A 122 -8.79 13.92 1.14
C ASP A 122 -9.22 13.73 2.59
N ALA A 123 -8.22 13.56 3.43
CA ALA A 123 -8.33 13.73 4.86
C ALA A 123 -7.17 14.59 5.38
N ARG A 124 -7.28 15.06 6.62
CA ARG A 124 -6.24 15.83 7.31
C ARG A 124 -6.29 15.48 8.79
N TRP A 125 -5.13 15.22 9.37
CA TRP A 125 -5.00 15.05 10.81
C TRP A 125 -4.34 16.29 11.44
N TYR A 126 -4.63 16.53 12.71
CA TYR A 126 -4.25 17.75 13.43
C TYR A 126 -3.65 17.42 14.81
N TYR A 127 -2.75 18.29 15.26
CA TYR A 127 -2.16 18.28 16.59
C TYR A 127 -3.14 18.72 17.69
N ASN A 128 -4.21 19.43 17.31
CA ASN A 128 -5.28 19.81 18.21
C ASN A 128 -6.62 19.36 17.64
N ILE A 129 -7.72 19.54 18.39
CA ILE A 129 -9.06 19.23 17.90
C ILE A 129 -9.46 20.21 16.80
N GLY A 130 -9.31 19.77 15.55
CA GLY A 130 -9.78 20.44 14.34
C GLY A 130 -9.01 21.69 13.91
N SER A 131 -7.86 22.03 14.52
CA SER A 131 -7.12 23.27 14.26
C SER A 131 -5.61 23.12 14.50
N GLY A 132 -4.84 24.16 14.15
CA GLY A 132 -3.39 24.22 14.36
C GLY A 132 -2.57 23.40 13.36
N THR A 133 -1.39 22.95 13.80
CA THR A 133 -0.48 22.11 13.00
C THR A 133 -1.21 20.89 12.48
N SER A 134 -1.07 20.63 11.18
CA SER A 134 -1.77 19.55 10.50
C SER A 134 -0.97 19.00 9.33
N ARG A 135 -1.33 17.79 8.89
CA ARG A 135 -0.78 17.16 7.70
C ARG A 135 -1.90 16.58 6.84
N CYS A 136 -1.67 16.68 5.54
CA CYS A 136 -2.56 16.14 4.53
C CYS A 136 -2.45 14.62 4.41
N MET A 137 -3.59 14.01 4.12
CA MET A 137 -3.75 12.62 3.76
C MET A 137 -4.51 12.59 2.44
N GLN A 138 -3.78 12.75 1.33
CA GLN A 138 -4.37 12.82 -0.01
C GLN A 138 -5.23 11.59 -0.30
N ALA A 139 -6.25 11.74 -1.15
CA ALA A 139 -7.05 10.62 -1.61
C ALA A 139 -6.18 9.46 -2.12
N ASN A 140 -6.54 8.22 -1.79
CA ASN A 140 -5.85 6.99 -2.22
C ASN A 140 -4.35 6.95 -1.91
N SER A 141 -3.90 7.59 -0.83
CA SER A 141 -2.49 7.64 -0.43
C SER A 141 -2.26 6.98 0.93
N GLN A 142 -0.99 6.84 1.31
CA GLN A 142 -0.59 6.30 2.61
C GLN A 142 0.74 6.88 3.06
N SER A 143 1.03 6.75 4.35
CA SER A 143 2.34 6.99 4.94
C SER A 143 2.62 5.87 5.93
N SER A 144 3.68 5.09 5.67
CA SER A 144 4.13 4.03 6.59
C SER A 144 4.82 4.59 7.84
N TYR A 145 5.23 5.86 7.82
CA TYR A 145 5.73 6.56 8.98
C TYR A 145 5.60 8.07 8.79
N VAL A 146 4.94 8.73 9.74
CA VAL A 146 4.69 10.19 9.69
C VAL A 146 5.96 11.03 9.91
N GLY A 147 7.04 10.42 10.39
CA GLY A 147 8.30 11.11 10.69
C GLY A 147 8.42 11.47 12.17
N ASN A 148 9.66 11.68 12.64
CA ASN A 148 9.94 11.81 14.08
C ASN A 148 9.26 13.02 14.75
N ALA A 149 9.11 14.13 14.04
CA ALA A 149 8.48 15.34 14.60
C ALA A 149 6.95 15.24 14.67
N ASP A 150 6.38 14.34 13.87
CA ASP A 150 4.94 14.18 13.67
C ASP A 150 4.40 12.93 14.38
N ASN A 151 5.28 12.04 14.84
CA ASN A 151 4.90 10.79 15.50
C ASN A 151 4.20 11.07 16.81
N ASP A 152 3.10 10.35 17.07
CA ASP A 152 2.39 10.43 18.34
C ASP A 152 1.92 11.87 18.65
N GLN A 153 1.47 12.60 17.61
CA GLN A 153 0.96 13.98 17.75
C GLN A 153 -0.49 14.13 17.27
N ALA A 154 -1.09 13.09 16.66
CA ALA A 154 -2.42 13.22 16.09
C ALA A 154 -3.50 13.20 17.20
N THR A 155 -4.20 14.33 17.36
CA THR A 155 -5.33 14.49 18.28
C THR A 155 -6.68 14.42 17.56
N SER A 156 -6.76 14.81 16.29
CA SER A 156 -8.02 14.74 15.53
C SER A 156 -7.83 14.43 14.04
N LEU A 157 -8.88 13.87 13.43
CA LEU A 157 -8.96 13.55 12.02
C LEU A 157 -10.15 14.26 11.38
N ARG A 158 -9.94 14.91 10.24
CA ARG A 158 -11.00 15.47 9.38
C ARG A 158 -11.00 14.70 8.08
N ILE A 159 -12.14 14.14 7.73
CA ILE A 159 -12.37 13.53 6.43
C ILE A 159 -13.22 14.48 5.60
N TYR A 160 -12.77 14.83 4.40
CA TYR A 160 -13.47 15.76 3.51
C TYR A 160 -14.48 15.05 2.61
N THR A 161 -15.18 15.84 1.81
CA THR A 161 -16.12 15.40 0.77
C THR A 161 -15.54 15.53 -0.64
N SER A 162 -14.30 16.03 -0.79
CA SER A 162 -13.60 16.19 -2.07
C SER A 162 -12.10 15.88 -1.95
N ALA A 163 -11.45 15.65 -3.09
CA ALA A 163 -10.01 15.37 -3.22
C ALA A 163 -9.17 16.62 -3.54
N GLY A 164 -9.66 17.81 -3.15
CA GLY A 164 -8.95 19.09 -3.33
C GLY A 164 -9.03 19.98 -2.09
N ALA A 165 -9.13 19.35 -0.91
CA ALA A 165 -9.13 20.04 0.38
C ALA A 165 -7.72 20.11 1.00
N CYS A 166 -6.85 19.26 0.48
CA CYS A 166 -5.42 19.44 0.41
C CYS A 166 -5.07 20.09 -0.95
#